data_AF-A0A800BSY6-F1
#
_entry.id   AF-A0A800BSY6-F1
#
_cell.length_a   1.000
_cell.length_b   1.000
_cell.length_c   1.000
_cell.angle_alpha   90.00
_cell.angle_beta   90.00
_cell.angle_gamma   90.00
#
_symmetry.space_group_name_H-M   'P 1'
#
loop_
_entity.id
_entity.type
_entity.pdbx_description
1 polymer ?
#
loop_
_entity_poly.entity_id
_entity_poly.type
_entity_poly.pdbx_seq_one_letter_code
_entity_poly.pdbx_strand_id
1 'polypeptide(L)' 'MEQIRTFVAIELDDSIKAGLTELQERLKAEAPSGAVRWVRPEGIHLTLKFLGNVPASRIGEITQAIAGACR' A
#
# COMPACT_ATOMS: atom_id res chain seq x y z
N MET A 1 4.09 17.90 18.03
CA MET A 1 5.11 17.24 17.18
C MET A 1 4.41 16.71 15.96
N GLU A 2 4.99 16.85 14.77
CA GLU A 2 4.38 16.35 13.53
C GLU A 2 4.20 14.82 13.59
N GLN A 3 3.00 14.35 13.25
CA GLN A 3 2.63 12.93 13.27
C GLN A 3 2.32 12.46 11.85
N ILE A 4 2.83 11.30 11.47
CA ILE A 4 2.63 10.69 10.15
C ILE A 4 1.88 9.37 10.32
N ARG A 5 0.77 9.19 9.61
CA ARG A 5 0.08 7.90 9.55
C ARG A 5 0.89 6.94 8.69
N THR A 6 1.39 5.87 9.30
CA THR A 6 2.35 4.96 8.66
C THR A 6 1.88 3.51 8.71
N PHE A 7 2.42 2.73 7.78
CA PHE A 7 2.30 1.28 7.70
C PHE A 7 3.55 0.72 7.01
N VAL A 8 3.78 -0.57 7.16
CA VAL A 8 4.84 -1.32 6.47
C VAL A 8 4.19 -2.16 5.39
N ALA A 9 4.75 -2.16 4.19
CA ALA A 9 4.21 -2.90 3.05
C ALA A 9 5.31 -3.49 2.18
N ILE A 10 4.92 -4.50 1.40
CA ILE A 10 5.68 -5.03 0.28
C ILE A 10 5.12 -4.39 -0.99
N GLU A 11 6.00 -3.78 -1.77
CA GLU A 11 5.65 -3.36 -3.13
C GLU A 11 5.52 -4.57 -4.04
N LEU A 12 4.48 -4.54 -4.88
CA LEU A 12 4.27 -5.57 -5.88
C LEU A 12 5.04 -5.20 -7.15
N ASP A 13 5.61 -6.21 -7.81
CA ASP A 13 6.22 -6.04 -9.12
C ASP A 13 5.19 -5.64 -10.19
N ASP A 14 5.70 -5.15 -11.32
CA ASP A 14 4.87 -4.64 -12.42
C ASP A 14 4.00 -5.73 -13.06
N SER A 15 4.46 -6.98 -13.05
CA SER A 15 3.70 -8.10 -13.63
C SER A 15 2.43 -8.39 -12.82
N ILE A 16 2.54 -8.37 -11.49
CA ILE A 16 1.41 -8.54 -10.58
C ILE A 16 0.47 -7.34 -10.69
N LYS A 17 1.01 -6.11 -10.71
CA LYS A 17 0.19 -4.89 -10.88
C LYS A 17 -0.58 -4.89 -12.20
N ALA A 18 0.01 -5.37 -13.29
CA ALA A 18 -0.66 -5.49 -14.58
C ALA A 18 -1.86 -6.45 -14.50
N GLY A 19 -1.67 -7.65 -13.96
CA GLY A 19 -2.76 -8.63 -13.80
C GLY A 19 -3.89 -8.12 -12.89
N LEU A 20 -3.55 -7.40 -11.81
CA LEU A 20 -4.56 -6.79 -10.93
C LEU A 20 -5.31 -5.64 -11.63
N THR A 21 -4.64 -4.90 -12.51
CA THR A 21 -5.27 -3.84 -13.30
C THR A 21 -6.29 -4.43 -14.27
N GLU A 22 -5.92 -5.49 -15.00
CA GLU A 22 -6.85 -6.18 -15.90
C GLU A 22 -8.07 -6.74 -15.17
N LEU A 23 -7.85 -7.37 -14.01
CA LEU A 23 -8.94 -7.86 -13.16
C LEU A 23 -9.85 -6.71 -12.70
N GLN A 24 -9.25 -5.60 -12.26
CA GLN A 24 -10.00 -4.42 -11.82
C GLN A 24 -10.87 -3.85 -12.95
N GLU A 25 -10.36 -3.76 -14.19
CA GLU A 25 -11.14 -3.26 -15.33
C GLU A 25 -12.31 -4.18 -15.69
N ARG A 26 -12.12 -5.51 -15.61
CA ARG A 26 -13.23 -6.47 -15.80
C ARG A 26 -14.33 -6.26 -14.75
N LEU A 27 -13.95 -6.15 -13.48
CA LEU A 27 -14.92 -5.97 -12.40
C LEU A 27 -15.61 -4.60 -12.46
N LYS A 28 -14.92 -3.55 -12.91
CA LYS A 28 -15.52 -2.23 -13.16
C LYS A 28 -16.62 -2.28 -14.21
N ALA A 29 -16.45 -3.07 -15.26
CA ALA A 29 -17.44 -3.20 -16.32
C ALA A 29 -18.72 -3.92 -15.84
N GLU A 30 -18.61 -4.80 -14.84
CA GLU A 30 -19.73 -5.55 -14.27
C GLU A 30 -20.41 -4.80 -13.11
N ALA A 31 -19.68 -3.93 -12.40
CA ALA A 31 -20.20 -3.21 -11.24
C ALA A 31 -21.08 -2.00 -11.65
N PRO A 32 -22.19 -1.74 -10.92
CA PRO A 32 -22.95 -0.50 -11.12
C PRO A 32 -22.07 0.73 -10.92
N SER A 33 -22.28 1.75 -11.76
CA SER A 33 -21.50 3.00 -11.69
C SER A 33 -21.55 3.62 -10.29
N GLY A 34 -20.39 3.91 -9.72
CA GLY A 34 -20.25 4.50 -8.38
C GLY A 34 -20.37 3.53 -7.20
N ALA A 35 -20.65 2.24 -7.42
CA ALA A 35 -20.80 1.27 -6.33
C ALA A 35 -19.48 0.92 -5.62
N VAL A 36 -18.34 1.05 -6.33
CA VAL A 36 -17.02 0.67 -5.82
C VAL A 36 -16.04 1.83 -5.99
N ARG A 37 -15.29 2.13 -4.92
CA ARG A 37 -14.14 3.03 -4.98
C ARG A 37 -12.88 2.21 -5.23
N TRP A 38 -12.40 2.25 -6.47
CA TRP A 38 -11.21 1.53 -6.89
C TRP A 38 -9.93 2.24 -6.47
N VAL A 39 -8.94 1.46 -6.03
CA VAL A 39 -7.59 1.97 -5.78
C VAL A 39 -6.88 2.19 -7.12
N ARG A 40 -5.98 3.18 -7.18
CA ARG A 40 -5.13 3.35 -8.36
C ARG A 40 -4.09 2.22 -8.40
N PRO A 41 -3.73 1.67 -9.58
CA PRO A 41 -2.76 0.58 -9.69
C PRO A 41 -1.44 0.84 -8.97
N GLU A 42 -0.94 2.08 -9.00
CA GLU A 42 0.33 2.47 -8.37
C GLU A 42 0.25 2.43 -6.83
N GLY A 43 -0.97 2.49 -6.28
CA GLY A 43 -1.24 2.40 -4.86
C GLY A 43 -1.42 0.97 -4.35
N ILE A 44 -1.40 -0.05 -5.21
CA ILE A 44 -1.58 -1.45 -4.81
C ILE A 44 -0.28 -1.97 -4.18
N HIS A 45 -0.39 -2.47 -2.97
CA HIS A 45 0.70 -3.04 -2.19
C HIS A 45 0.14 -4.08 -1.21
N LEU A 46 1.01 -4.96 -0.68
CA LEU A 46 0.64 -5.86 0.40
C LEU A 46 1.03 -5.22 1.74
N THR A 47 0.04 -4.75 2.51
CA THR A 47 0.31 -4.23 3.85
C THR A 47 0.67 -5.38 4.80
N LEU A 48 1.79 -5.25 5.51
CA LEU A 48 2.22 -6.15 6.56
C LEU A 48 1.72 -5.70 7.94
N LYS A 49 1.84 -4.40 8.24
CA LYS A 49 1.48 -3.86 9.56
C LYS A 49 1.14 -2.38 9.50
N PHE A 50 -0.01 -2.01 10.06
CA PHE A 50 -0.33 -0.61 10.35
C PHE A 50 0.37 -0.18 11.64
N LEU A 51 1.06 0.96 11.60
CA LEU A 51 1.73 1.57 12.75
C LEU A 51 0.94 2.76 13.31
N GLY A 52 -0.08 3.22 12.58
CA GLY A 52 -0.90 4.35 12.98
C GLY A 52 -0.12 5.66 12.91
N ASN A 53 -0.41 6.59 13.79
CA ASN A 53 0.24 7.90 13.83
C ASN A 53 1.56 7.82 14.61
N VAL A 54 2.67 8.02 13.90
CA VAL A 54 4.02 7.96 14.45
C VAL A 54 4.65 9.36 14.41
N PRO A 55 5.39 9.79 15.44
CA PRO A 55 6.15 11.04 15.38
C PRO A 55 7.14 11.03 14.21
N ALA A 56 7.19 12.12 13.43
CA ALA A 56 8.10 12.23 12.29
C ALA A 56 9.58 11.97 12.66
N SER A 57 9.97 12.30 13.90
CA SER A 57 11.31 12.03 14.45
C SER A 57 11.65 10.54 14.58
N ARG A 58 10.66 9.63 14.61
CA ARG A 58 10.88 8.18 14.75
C ARG A 58 10.94 7.43 13.42
N ILE A 59 10.69 8.10 12.29
CA ILE A 59 10.68 7.44 10.97
C ILE A 59 12.04 6.82 10.63
N GLY A 60 13.14 7.50 10.97
CA GLY A 60 14.49 6.99 10.76
C GLY A 60 14.76 5.68 11.53
N GLU A 61 14.40 5.64 12.81
CA GLU A 61 14.52 4.46 13.68
C GLU A 61 13.74 3.27 13.11
N ILE A 62 12.48 3.51 12.71
CA ILE A 62 11.61 2.48 12.13
C ILE A 62 12.19 1.94 10.82
N THR A 63 12.70 2.82 9.95
CA THR A 63 13.31 2.44 8.67
C THR A 63 14.51 1.52 8.89
N GLN A 64 15.37 1.84 9.86
CA GLN A 64 16.53 1.00 10.21
C GLN A 64 16.11 -0.37 10.77
N ALA A 65 15.08 -0.40 11.62
CA ALA A 65 14.56 -1.66 12.17
C ALA A 65 14.02 -2.58 11.07
N ILE A 66 13.27 -2.02 10.11
CA ILE A 66 12.74 -2.78 8.96
C ILE A 66 13.89 -3.30 8.09
N ALA A 67 14.86 -2.46 7.73
CA ALA A 67 16.03 -2.88 6.97
C ALA A 67 16.85 -3.97 7.68
N GLY A 68 16.89 -3.94 9.02
CA GLY A 68 17.46 -5.01 9.83
C GLY A 68 16.73 -6.34 9.69
N ALA A 69 15.40 -6.33 9.58
CA ALA A 69 14.56 -7.52 9.47
C ALA A 69 14.50 -8.13 8.06
N CYS A 70 14.91 -7.39 7.03
CA CYS A 70 14.96 -7.86 5.64
C CYS A 70 16.30 -8.50 5.24
N ARG A 71 17.23 -8.64 6.18
CA ARG A 71 18.53 -9.28 5.96
C ARG A 71 18.50 -10.78 6.20
#